data_AF-W2ZBE3-F1
#
_entry.id   AF-W2ZBE3-F1
#
_cell.length_a   1.000
_cell.length_b   1.000
_cell.length_c   1.000
_cell.angle_alpha   90.00
_cell.angle_beta   90.00
_cell.angle_gamma   90.00
#
_symmetry.space_group_name_H-M   'P 1'
#
loop_
_entity.id
_entity.type
_entity.pdbx_description
1 polymer ?
#
loop_
_entity_poly.entity_id
_entity_poly.type
_entity_poly.pdbx_seq_one_letter_code
_entity_poly.pdbx_strand_id
1 'polypeptide(L)'
;MSESESNSDQSASDSEVAGDSSTAWKFIDEPSPQLHVEDVEEFLLSKARTEANRVAKKLLVRIFGTEHRLPSDVTTQDIMKAWLDPSFLAVAQRHVNSSLAQSAFVSRSDLLKFLQVELWLAFYSVSPSNFYERSNKQYYPPVKSVMPSKRYFAILRAFGKPNAEDDVSSTHWKVPFQHDPNLSHAMDELRRLCSRFGFVSEVSIAKLDDDLLRLRSSAVDDLGLNRTRNPKK
;
A
#
# COMPACT_ATOMS: atom_id res chain seq x y z
N MET A 1 72.64 -25.61 65.49
CA MET A 1 72.93 -24.22 65.13
C MET A 1 71.69 -23.68 64.46
N SER A 2 70.99 -22.66 64.90
CA SER A 2 70.93 -21.87 66.13
C SER A 2 69.60 -21.12 66.03
N GLU A 3 68.91 -20.98 67.18
CA GLU A 3 68.11 -19.82 67.65
C GLU A 3 66.92 -19.36 66.76
N SER A 4 65.65 -19.44 67.21
CA SER A 4 64.99 -18.61 68.25
C SER A 4 65.16 -17.11 67.94
N GLU A 5 64.14 -16.26 67.85
CA GLU A 5 63.28 -15.87 68.95
C GLU A 5 61.96 -15.21 68.49
N SER A 6 60.93 -15.48 69.28
CA SER A 6 59.66 -14.75 69.38
C SER A 6 59.88 -13.39 70.02
N ASN A 7 59.18 -12.34 69.57
CA ASN A 7 58.83 -11.23 70.44
C ASN A 7 57.43 -10.68 70.10
N SER A 8 56.52 -10.94 71.04
CA SER A 8 55.27 -10.25 71.24
C SER A 8 55.53 -8.92 71.93
N ASP A 9 55.04 -7.81 71.37
CA ASP A 9 54.87 -6.56 72.11
C ASP A 9 53.40 -6.13 72.04
N GLN A 10 52.76 -6.16 73.21
CA GLN A 10 51.50 -5.50 73.50
C GLN A 10 51.80 -4.12 74.11
N SER A 11 51.17 -3.07 73.59
CA SER A 11 50.67 -1.86 74.30
C SER A 11 50.23 -0.86 73.22
N ALA A 12 49.20 -0.03 73.34
CA ALA A 12 48.34 0.36 74.44
C ALA A 12 46.95 0.74 73.90
N SER A 13 45.98 0.77 74.81
CA SER A 13 44.63 1.31 74.65
C SER A 13 44.61 2.81 74.31
N ASP A 14 43.45 3.24 73.82
CA ASP A 14 42.89 4.60 73.73
C ASP A 14 43.04 5.35 72.40
N SER A 15 41.99 5.25 71.58
CA SER A 15 41.01 6.36 71.52
C SER A 15 39.85 5.96 70.61
N GLU A 16 38.65 5.89 71.20
CA GLU A 16 37.42 6.00 70.43
C GLU A 16 37.39 7.38 69.77
N VAL A 17 37.56 7.41 68.44
CA VAL A 17 37.13 8.55 67.64
C VAL A 17 36.06 8.04 66.69
N ALA A 18 34.81 8.37 67.02
CA ALA A 18 33.67 8.24 66.14
C ALA A 18 33.95 9.02 64.85
N GLY A 19 34.23 8.29 63.77
CA GLY A 19 34.44 8.81 62.44
C GLY A 19 33.59 8.02 61.45
N ASP A 20 32.37 8.48 61.25
CA ASP A 20 31.47 8.03 60.21
C ASP A 20 32.15 8.18 58.83
N SER A 21 32.47 7.06 58.17
CA SER A 21 32.77 7.03 56.73
C SER A 21 32.43 5.67 56.15
N SER A 22 31.14 5.38 56.16
CA SER A 22 30.52 4.52 55.17
C SER A 22 30.87 5.05 53.76
N THR A 23 31.88 4.47 53.10
CA THR A 23 32.07 4.59 51.63
C THR A 23 33.07 3.56 51.10
N ALA A 24 32.87 2.28 51.45
CA ALA A 24 33.43 1.20 50.63
C ALA A 24 32.57 1.08 49.37
N TRP A 25 33.16 1.31 48.20
CA TRP A 25 32.51 1.05 46.91
C TRP A 25 32.03 -0.41 46.89
N LYS A 26 30.71 -0.61 46.81
CA LYS A 26 30.12 -1.91 46.49
C LYS A 26 29.82 -1.94 45.00
N PHE A 27 30.29 -2.99 44.33
CA PHE A 27 29.77 -3.32 43.01
C PHE A 27 28.28 -3.58 43.16
N ILE A 28 27.48 -2.83 42.40
CA ILE A 28 26.08 -3.15 42.17
C ILE A 28 26.15 -4.34 41.21
N ASP A 29 25.55 -5.48 41.58
CA ASP A 29 25.36 -6.57 40.64
C ASP A 29 24.67 -5.98 39.41
N GLU A 30 25.37 -5.96 38.26
CA GLU A 30 24.76 -5.51 37.02
C GLU A 30 23.50 -6.34 36.83
N PRO A 31 22.30 -5.73 36.76
CA PRO A 31 21.12 -6.49 36.38
C PRO A 31 21.40 -6.95 34.97
N SER A 32 21.83 -8.21 34.82
CA SER A 32 22.05 -8.82 33.51
C SER A 32 20.71 -8.75 32.80
N PRO A 33 20.49 -7.79 31.88
CA PRO A 33 19.21 -7.73 31.22
C PRO A 33 19.21 -8.97 30.34
N GLN A 34 18.41 -9.97 30.73
CA GLN A 34 18.06 -11.03 29.83
C GLN A 34 17.25 -10.36 28.72
N LEU A 35 17.97 -9.95 27.67
CA LEU A 35 17.40 -9.60 26.39
C LEU A 35 16.75 -10.87 25.89
N HIS A 36 15.48 -11.04 26.26
CA HIS A 36 14.62 -12.05 25.69
C HIS A 36 14.43 -11.62 24.24
N VAL A 37 15.28 -12.15 23.36
CA VAL A 37 15.05 -12.07 21.93
C VAL A 37 13.87 -12.99 21.69
N GLU A 38 12.65 -12.43 21.77
CA GLU A 38 11.47 -13.10 21.25
C GLU A 38 11.79 -13.58 19.83
N ASP A 39 11.40 -14.81 19.50
CA ASP A 39 11.52 -15.29 18.13
C ASP A 39 10.70 -14.35 17.24
N VAL A 40 11.40 -13.49 16.51
CA VAL A 40 10.80 -12.45 15.67
C VAL A 40 9.92 -13.11 14.62
N GLU A 41 10.27 -14.29 14.12
CA GLU A 41 9.46 -15.02 13.15
C GLU A 41 8.15 -15.51 13.79
N GLU A 42 8.20 -16.06 15.01
CA GLU A 42 7.01 -16.49 15.74
C GLU A 42 6.07 -15.31 16.03
N PHE A 43 6.62 -14.18 16.48
CA PHE A 43 5.86 -12.96 16.71
C PHE A 43 5.19 -12.44 15.43
N LEU A 44 5.94 -12.32 14.33
CA LEU A 44 5.42 -11.85 13.04
C LEU A 44 4.36 -12.81 12.48
N LEU A 45 4.58 -14.12 12.58
CA LEU A 45 3.63 -15.14 12.14
C LEU A 45 2.33 -15.07 12.95
N SER A 46 2.42 -14.89 14.28
CA SER A 46 1.28 -14.72 15.17
C SER A 46 0.45 -13.47 14.82
N LYS A 47 1.11 -12.35 14.58
CA LYS A 47 0.47 -11.11 14.13
C LYS A 47 -0.18 -11.27 12.76
N ALA A 48 0.52 -11.87 11.79
CA ALA A 48 0.00 -12.12 10.45
C ALA A 48 -1.24 -13.02 10.46
N ARG A 49 -1.26 -14.09 11.27
CA ARG A 49 -2.45 -14.95 11.44
C ARG A 49 -3.63 -14.18 12.01
N THR A 50 -3.38 -13.34 13.02
CA THR A 50 -4.42 -12.52 13.65
C THR A 50 -4.97 -11.48 12.66
N GLU A 51 -4.09 -10.83 11.91
CA GLU A 51 -4.44 -9.85 10.88
C GLU A 51 -5.26 -10.51 9.78
N ALA A 52 -4.76 -11.61 9.18
CA ALA A 52 -5.43 -12.33 8.10
C ALA A 52 -6.86 -12.73 8.49
N ASN A 53 -7.07 -13.25 9.70
CA ASN A 53 -8.40 -13.61 10.19
C ASN A 53 -9.33 -12.40 10.30
N ARG A 54 -8.83 -11.26 10.80
CA ARG A 54 -9.63 -10.03 10.92
C ARG A 54 -9.93 -9.40 9.56
N VAL A 55 -8.95 -9.35 8.66
CA VAL A 55 -9.12 -8.87 7.28
C VAL A 55 -10.12 -9.76 6.54
N ALA A 56 -10.02 -11.09 6.67
CA ALA A 56 -10.98 -12.02 6.07
C ALA A 56 -12.42 -11.76 6.53
N LYS A 57 -12.65 -11.54 7.84
CA LYS A 57 -13.97 -11.17 8.36
C LYS A 57 -14.48 -9.86 7.76
N LYS A 58 -13.64 -8.82 7.70
CA LYS A 58 -14.00 -7.53 7.09
C LYS A 58 -14.36 -7.69 5.60
N LEU A 59 -13.63 -8.53 4.87
CA LEU A 59 -13.92 -8.84 3.46
C LEU A 59 -15.24 -9.61 3.32
N LEU A 60 -15.50 -10.60 4.17
CA LEU A 60 -16.77 -11.36 4.18
C LEU A 60 -17.97 -10.44 4.43
N VAL A 61 -17.88 -9.53 5.40
CA VAL A 61 -18.92 -8.52 5.67
C VAL A 61 -19.12 -7.63 4.46
N ARG A 62 -18.03 -7.21 3.81
CA ARG A 62 -18.11 -6.32 2.67
C ARG A 62 -18.73 -6.98 1.44
N ILE A 63 -18.37 -8.22 1.16
CA ILE A 63 -18.80 -8.94 -0.05
C ILE A 63 -20.21 -9.52 0.14
N PHE A 64 -20.47 -10.11 1.31
CA PHE A 64 -21.66 -10.94 1.57
C PHE A 64 -22.54 -10.42 2.71
N GLY A 65 -22.13 -9.39 3.44
CA GLY A 65 -22.89 -8.84 4.57
C GLY A 65 -22.82 -9.67 5.85
N THR A 66 -21.95 -10.70 5.93
CA THR A 66 -21.87 -11.60 7.09
C THR A 66 -20.41 -11.91 7.46
N GLU A 67 -20.13 -12.21 8.73
CA GLU A 67 -18.77 -12.53 9.22
C GLU A 67 -18.45 -14.02 9.26
N HIS A 68 -19.45 -14.90 9.16
CA HIS A 68 -19.36 -16.24 9.72
C HIS A 68 -19.20 -17.36 8.69
N ARG A 69 -19.64 -17.16 7.44
CA ARG A 69 -19.61 -18.24 6.45
C ARG A 69 -19.30 -17.72 5.06
N LEU A 70 -18.21 -18.23 4.48
CA LEU A 70 -17.98 -18.12 3.05
C LEU A 70 -19.10 -18.93 2.35
N PRO A 71 -19.80 -18.37 1.35
CA PRO A 71 -20.70 -19.15 0.52
C PRO A 71 -19.96 -20.30 -0.17
N SER A 72 -20.67 -21.38 -0.48
CA SER A 72 -20.12 -22.49 -1.27
C SER A 72 -19.64 -22.05 -2.64
N ASP A 73 -20.31 -21.05 -3.21
CA ASP A 73 -20.08 -20.56 -4.56
C ASP A 73 -19.71 -19.07 -4.52
N VAL A 74 -18.41 -18.79 -4.57
CA VAL A 74 -17.88 -17.43 -4.68
C VAL A 74 -17.66 -17.12 -6.15
N THR A 75 -18.43 -16.17 -6.70
CA THR A 75 -18.26 -15.76 -8.09
C THR A 75 -17.21 -14.66 -8.23
N THR A 76 -16.67 -14.47 -9.43
CA THR A 76 -15.80 -13.32 -9.74
C THR A 76 -16.50 -11.99 -9.45
N GLN A 77 -17.82 -11.91 -9.66
CA GLN A 77 -18.58 -10.69 -9.36
C GLN A 77 -18.56 -10.37 -7.87
N ASP A 78 -18.61 -11.38 -7.00
CA ASP A 78 -18.53 -11.20 -5.55
C ASP A 78 -17.16 -10.66 -5.14
N ILE A 79 -16.08 -11.20 -5.72
CA ILE A 79 -14.72 -10.67 -5.48
C ILE A 79 -14.61 -9.22 -5.93
N MET A 80 -15.21 -8.87 -7.08
CA MET A 80 -15.19 -7.48 -7.56
C MET A 80 -15.95 -6.52 -6.63
N LYS A 81 -16.98 -6.97 -5.88
CA LYS A 81 -17.66 -6.11 -4.89
C LYS A 81 -16.73 -5.65 -3.77
N ALA A 82 -15.67 -6.40 -3.46
CA ALA A 82 -14.68 -5.99 -2.47
C ALA A 82 -13.99 -4.68 -2.90
N TRP A 83 -13.67 -4.55 -4.18
CA TRP A 83 -12.83 -3.47 -4.71
C TRP A 83 -13.61 -2.38 -5.45
N LEU A 84 -14.80 -2.69 -5.98
CA LEU A 84 -15.62 -1.76 -6.77
C LEU A 84 -16.67 -1.05 -5.92
N ASP A 85 -16.22 -0.21 -5.00
CA ASP A 85 -17.12 0.60 -4.18
C ASP A 85 -17.99 1.54 -5.07
N PRO A 86 -19.30 1.66 -4.80
CA PRO A 86 -20.15 2.61 -5.49
C PRO A 86 -19.64 4.06 -5.43
N SER A 87 -18.97 4.49 -4.35
CA SER A 87 -18.44 5.86 -4.23
C SER A 87 -17.35 6.11 -5.28
N PHE A 88 -16.39 5.19 -5.40
CA PHE A 88 -15.33 5.26 -6.39
C PHE A 88 -15.88 5.27 -7.82
N LEU A 89 -16.83 4.38 -8.12
CA LEU A 89 -17.46 4.33 -9.44
C LEU A 89 -18.22 5.61 -9.77
N ALA A 90 -18.85 6.26 -8.78
CA ALA A 90 -19.54 7.53 -8.98
C ALA A 90 -18.55 8.67 -9.31
N VAL A 91 -17.39 8.72 -8.65
CA VAL A 91 -16.33 9.69 -8.95
C VAL A 91 -15.82 9.48 -10.38
N ALA A 92 -15.50 8.24 -10.75
CA ALA A 92 -15.04 7.90 -12.09
C ALA A 92 -16.10 8.26 -13.17
N GLN A 93 -17.38 7.99 -12.90
CA GLN A 93 -18.48 8.31 -13.81
C GLN A 93 -18.63 9.81 -14.01
N ARG A 94 -18.57 10.59 -12.93
CA ARG A 94 -18.67 12.05 -12.99
C ARG A 94 -17.54 12.64 -13.85
N HIS A 95 -16.31 12.18 -13.63
CA HIS A 95 -15.14 12.65 -14.37
C HIS A 95 -15.20 12.27 -15.86
N VAL A 96 -15.58 11.04 -16.19
CA VAL A 96 -15.75 10.63 -17.59
C VAL A 96 -16.85 11.45 -18.28
N ASN A 97 -17.98 11.64 -17.61
CA ASN A 97 -19.13 12.35 -18.19
C ASN A 97 -18.91 13.86 -18.29
N SER A 98 -18.05 14.48 -17.48
CA SER A 98 -17.70 15.90 -17.68
C SER A 98 -16.93 16.15 -18.97
N SER A 99 -16.26 15.11 -19.49
CA SER A 99 -15.44 15.16 -20.71
C SER A 99 -16.17 14.71 -21.99
N LEU A 100 -17.41 14.22 -21.86
CA LEU A 100 -18.21 13.66 -22.96
C LEU A 100 -19.44 14.52 -23.25
N ALA A 101 -19.92 14.47 -24.49
CA ALA A 101 -21.22 15.05 -24.83
C ALA A 101 -22.35 14.28 -24.12
N GLN A 102 -23.46 14.96 -23.79
CA GLN A 102 -24.62 14.36 -23.11
C GLN A 102 -25.15 13.10 -23.83
N SER A 103 -25.15 13.11 -25.16
CA SER A 103 -25.56 11.96 -25.99
C SER A 103 -24.65 10.73 -25.86
N ALA A 104 -23.46 10.89 -25.29
CA ALA A 104 -22.45 9.86 -25.13
C ALA A 104 -22.15 9.53 -23.65
N PHE A 105 -22.98 9.99 -22.71
CA PHE A 105 -22.77 9.70 -21.29
C PHE A 105 -22.64 8.21 -21.01
N VAL A 106 -21.80 7.92 -20.03
CA VAL A 106 -21.39 6.59 -19.59
C VAL A 106 -22.20 6.24 -18.35
N SER A 107 -22.77 5.05 -18.38
CA SER A 107 -23.48 4.45 -17.25
C SER A 107 -22.51 3.70 -16.33
N ARG A 108 -22.94 3.37 -15.11
CA ARG A 108 -22.16 2.49 -14.23
C ARG A 108 -21.82 1.14 -14.88
N SER A 109 -22.76 0.57 -15.64
CA SER A 109 -22.56 -0.68 -16.38
C SER A 109 -21.45 -0.56 -17.43
N ASP A 110 -21.39 0.59 -18.12
CA ASP A 110 -20.30 0.86 -19.08
C ASP A 110 -18.95 0.92 -18.38
N LEU A 111 -18.84 1.57 -17.21
CA LEU A 111 -17.59 1.61 -16.45
C LEU A 111 -17.15 0.23 -15.98
N LEU A 112 -18.10 -0.62 -15.55
CA LEU A 112 -17.78 -2.00 -15.18
C LEU A 112 -17.23 -2.81 -16.36
N LYS A 113 -17.83 -2.64 -17.54
CA LYS A 113 -17.33 -3.27 -18.78
C LYS A 113 -15.96 -2.70 -19.19
N PHE A 114 -15.73 -1.40 -18.99
CA PHE A 114 -14.42 -0.79 -19.22
C PHE A 114 -13.35 -1.41 -18.32
N LEU A 115 -13.61 -1.49 -17.01
CA LEU A 115 -12.70 -2.15 -16.05
C LEU A 115 -12.49 -3.63 -16.38
N GLN A 116 -13.53 -4.32 -16.87
CA GLN A 116 -13.40 -5.69 -17.32
C GLN A 116 -12.44 -5.81 -18.51
N VAL A 117 -12.44 -4.87 -19.46
CA VAL A 117 -11.46 -4.83 -20.55
C VAL A 117 -10.06 -4.61 -19.98
N GLU A 118 -9.85 -3.64 -19.08
CA GLU A 118 -8.54 -3.40 -18.43
C GLU A 118 -7.99 -4.67 -17.76
N LEU A 119 -8.84 -5.43 -17.08
CA LEU A 119 -8.45 -6.71 -16.47
C LEU A 119 -8.02 -7.74 -17.53
N TRP A 120 -8.71 -7.83 -18.66
CA TRP A 120 -8.30 -8.71 -19.76
C TRP A 120 -6.97 -8.27 -20.39
N LEU A 121 -6.76 -6.97 -20.54
CA LEU A 121 -5.50 -6.43 -21.06
C LEU A 121 -4.33 -6.77 -20.14
N ALA A 122 -4.53 -6.66 -18.82
CA ALA A 122 -3.55 -7.07 -17.83
C ALA A 122 -3.28 -8.58 -17.88
N PHE A 123 -4.34 -9.40 -17.94
CA PHE A 123 -4.24 -10.86 -18.01
C PHE A 123 -3.46 -11.34 -19.24
N TYR A 124 -3.77 -10.78 -20.42
CA TYR A 124 -3.06 -11.11 -21.66
C TYR A 124 -1.75 -10.35 -21.84
N SER A 125 -1.44 -9.39 -20.96
CA SER A 125 -0.27 -8.49 -21.06
C SER A 125 -0.16 -7.83 -22.45
N VAL A 126 -1.28 -7.29 -22.94
CA VAL A 126 -1.41 -6.77 -24.30
C VAL A 126 -1.91 -5.32 -24.30
N SER A 127 -1.52 -4.55 -25.32
CA SER A 127 -2.03 -3.19 -25.50
C SER A 127 -3.49 -3.22 -25.98
N PRO A 128 -4.28 -2.16 -25.70
CA PRO A 128 -5.66 -2.08 -26.20
C PRO A 128 -5.76 -2.15 -27.73
N SER A 129 -4.79 -1.57 -28.44
CA SER A 129 -4.74 -1.59 -29.91
C SER A 129 -4.61 -3.01 -30.44
N ASN A 130 -3.70 -3.81 -29.87
CA ASN A 130 -3.50 -5.21 -30.27
C ASN A 130 -4.69 -6.08 -29.85
N PHE A 131 -5.28 -5.82 -28.69
CA PHE A 131 -6.47 -6.52 -28.20
C PHE A 131 -7.64 -6.36 -29.18
N TYR A 132 -7.89 -5.14 -29.66
CA TYR A 132 -9.00 -4.86 -30.58
C TYR A 132 -8.69 -5.12 -32.07
N GLU A 133 -7.48 -5.55 -32.40
CA GLU A 133 -7.07 -5.80 -33.77
C GLU A 133 -7.85 -6.97 -34.38
N ARG A 134 -8.28 -6.84 -35.64
CA ARG A 134 -9.13 -7.84 -36.30
C ARG A 134 -8.44 -9.19 -36.46
N SER A 135 -7.14 -9.18 -36.75
CA SER A 135 -6.27 -10.37 -36.86
C SER A 135 -6.18 -11.14 -35.54
N ASN A 136 -6.21 -10.44 -34.40
CA ASN A 136 -5.99 -11.04 -33.09
C ASN A 136 -7.26 -11.52 -32.39
N LYS A 137 -8.43 -11.36 -33.03
CA LYS A 137 -9.75 -11.73 -32.45
C LYS A 137 -9.83 -13.18 -31.99
N GLN A 138 -9.07 -14.10 -32.61
CA GLN A 138 -9.06 -15.52 -32.23
C GLN A 138 -8.29 -15.76 -30.92
N TYR A 139 -7.28 -14.93 -30.63
CA TYR A 139 -6.46 -15.03 -29.42
C TYR A 139 -7.12 -14.34 -28.22
N TYR A 140 -8.00 -13.38 -28.48
CA TYR A 140 -8.71 -12.60 -27.46
C TYR A 140 -10.24 -12.73 -27.58
N PRO A 141 -10.83 -13.90 -27.24
CA PRO A 141 -12.28 -14.10 -27.32
C PRO A 141 -13.15 -13.02 -26.63
N PRO A 142 -12.77 -12.44 -25.48
CA PRO A 142 -13.57 -11.42 -24.80
C PRO A 142 -13.82 -10.13 -25.59
N VAL A 143 -13.03 -9.85 -26.64
CA VAL A 143 -13.16 -8.66 -27.51
C VAL A 143 -14.57 -8.47 -28.06
N LYS A 144 -15.28 -9.56 -28.34
CA LYS A 144 -16.61 -9.53 -28.98
C LYS A 144 -17.75 -9.30 -27.99
N SER A 145 -17.57 -9.64 -26.72
CA SER A 145 -18.66 -9.70 -25.73
C SER A 145 -18.66 -8.54 -24.73
N VAL A 146 -17.50 -7.98 -24.40
CA VAL A 146 -17.39 -7.04 -23.27
C VAL A 146 -17.73 -5.60 -23.67
N MET A 147 -16.94 -4.99 -24.56
CA MET A 147 -17.13 -3.59 -24.97
C MET A 147 -16.56 -3.33 -26.36
N PRO A 148 -17.29 -2.61 -27.24
CA PRO A 148 -16.76 -2.18 -28.54
C PRO A 148 -15.55 -1.25 -28.42
N SER A 149 -14.55 -1.44 -29.28
CA SER A 149 -13.32 -0.62 -29.34
C SER A 149 -13.58 0.90 -29.31
N LYS A 150 -14.53 1.38 -30.13
CA LYS A 150 -14.88 2.81 -30.18
C LYS A 150 -15.33 3.35 -28.82
N ARG A 151 -16.10 2.57 -28.06
CA ARG A 151 -16.60 2.96 -26.74
C ARG A 151 -15.49 2.93 -25.70
N TYR A 152 -14.66 1.88 -25.73
CA TYR A 152 -13.50 1.75 -24.84
C TYR A 152 -12.55 2.94 -24.99
N PHE A 153 -12.13 3.27 -26.22
CA PHE A 153 -11.22 4.39 -26.46
C PHE A 153 -11.86 5.76 -26.17
N ALA A 154 -13.18 5.90 -26.29
CA ALA A 154 -13.88 7.12 -25.90
C ALA A 154 -13.79 7.34 -24.37
N ILE A 155 -14.01 6.28 -23.59
CA ILE A 155 -13.88 6.32 -22.13
C ILE A 155 -12.41 6.57 -21.74
N LEU A 156 -11.46 5.85 -22.33
CA LEU A 156 -10.03 6.01 -22.06
C LEU A 156 -9.56 7.45 -22.31
N ARG A 157 -9.98 8.06 -23.43
CA ARG A 157 -9.66 9.46 -23.72
C ARG A 157 -10.35 10.44 -22.77
N ALA A 158 -11.56 10.12 -22.31
CA ALA A 158 -12.27 10.97 -21.36
C ALA A 158 -11.54 11.05 -20.01
N PHE A 159 -10.96 9.94 -19.55
CA PHE A 159 -10.08 9.91 -18.37
C PHE A 159 -8.76 10.67 -18.56
N GLY A 160 -8.27 10.77 -19.80
CA GLY A 160 -7.01 11.47 -20.10
C GLY A 160 -7.16 12.98 -20.32
N LYS A 161 -8.38 13.54 -20.23
CA LYS A 161 -8.61 14.97 -20.41
C LYS A 161 -8.51 15.70 -19.07
N PRO A 162 -7.70 16.78 -18.97
CA PRO A 162 -7.77 17.68 -17.83
C PRO A 162 -9.15 18.34 -17.77
N ASN A 163 -9.54 18.81 -16.59
CA ASN A 163 -10.81 19.51 -16.42
C ASN A 163 -10.85 20.77 -17.28
N ALA A 164 -12.02 21.13 -17.79
CA ALA A 164 -12.23 22.28 -18.67
C ALA A 164 -11.79 23.64 -18.08
N GLU A 165 -11.57 23.72 -16.77
CA GLU A 165 -11.07 24.93 -16.09
C GLU A 165 -9.57 25.21 -16.35
N ASP A 166 -8.77 24.19 -16.71
CA ASP A 166 -7.32 24.33 -17.01
C ASP A 166 -7.03 24.73 -18.48
N ASP A 167 -8.07 25.00 -19.28
CA ASP A 167 -7.95 25.40 -20.68
C ASP A 167 -8.07 26.92 -20.87
N VAL A 168 -8.25 27.69 -19.78
CA VAL A 168 -8.28 29.15 -19.81
C VAL A 168 -6.85 29.70 -19.73
N SER A 169 -6.08 29.45 -20.79
CA SER A 169 -4.98 30.26 -21.35
C SER A 169 -3.83 29.38 -21.87
N SER A 170 -3.79 29.21 -23.18
CA SER A 170 -2.70 28.55 -23.91
C SER A 170 -1.39 29.37 -23.95
N THR A 171 -1.25 30.39 -23.09
CA THR A 171 -0.11 31.33 -23.07
C THR A 171 0.75 31.25 -21.80
N HIS A 172 0.49 30.32 -20.89
CA HIS A 172 1.27 30.17 -19.66
C HIS A 172 1.98 28.82 -19.62
N TRP A 173 3.21 28.81 -19.11
CA TRP A 173 3.92 27.58 -18.77
C TRP A 173 3.05 26.73 -17.84
N LYS A 174 2.58 25.58 -18.32
CA LYS A 174 1.87 24.61 -17.49
C LYS A 174 2.90 23.93 -16.59
N VAL A 175 2.77 24.14 -15.28
CA VAL A 175 3.66 23.52 -14.29
C VAL A 175 3.55 22.00 -14.44
N PRO A 176 4.66 21.27 -14.68
CA PRO A 176 4.65 19.82 -14.67
C PRO A 176 4.11 19.31 -13.32
N PHE A 177 3.26 18.29 -13.35
CA PHE A 177 2.62 17.73 -12.14
C PHE A 177 1.70 18.69 -11.38
N GLN A 178 1.03 19.60 -12.09
CA GLN A 178 -0.06 20.38 -11.49
C GLN A 178 -1.04 19.43 -10.77
N HIS A 179 -1.39 19.80 -9.54
CA HIS A 179 -2.33 19.04 -8.72
C HIS A 179 -3.67 18.93 -9.44
N ASP A 180 -4.10 17.71 -9.74
CA ASP A 180 -5.45 17.42 -10.22
C ASP A 180 -6.34 17.08 -9.01
N PRO A 181 -7.29 17.96 -8.64
CA PRO A 181 -8.17 17.74 -7.48
C PRO A 181 -9.07 16.50 -7.65
N ASN A 182 -9.48 16.19 -8.89
CA ASN A 182 -10.36 15.06 -9.16
C ASN A 182 -9.60 13.73 -9.06
N LEU A 183 -8.38 13.69 -9.60
CA LEU A 183 -7.50 12.54 -9.43
C LEU A 183 -7.15 12.33 -7.95
N SER A 184 -6.82 13.41 -7.23
CA SER A 184 -6.50 13.34 -5.80
C SER A 184 -7.68 12.86 -4.97
N HIS A 185 -8.89 13.36 -5.25
CA HIS A 185 -10.11 12.88 -4.61
C HIS A 185 -10.38 11.39 -4.91
N ALA A 186 -10.17 10.94 -6.15
CA ALA A 186 -10.32 9.53 -6.50
C ALA A 186 -9.30 8.64 -5.79
N MET A 187 -8.04 9.09 -5.68
CA MET A 187 -6.99 8.41 -4.93
C MET A 187 -7.31 8.32 -3.44
N ASP A 188 -7.86 9.38 -2.85
CA ASP A 188 -8.28 9.40 -1.45
C ASP A 188 -9.44 8.43 -1.19
N GLU A 189 -10.44 8.37 -2.06
CA GLU A 189 -11.54 7.41 -1.96
C GLU A 189 -11.03 5.96 -2.03
N LEU A 190 -10.10 5.68 -2.95
CA LEU A 190 -9.49 4.35 -3.04
C LEU A 190 -8.64 4.03 -1.80
N ARG A 191 -7.88 5.00 -1.28
CA ARG A 191 -7.09 4.83 -0.05
C ARG A 191 -7.99 4.53 1.14
N ARG A 192 -9.09 5.27 1.31
CA ARG A 192 -10.10 5.02 2.35
C ARG A 192 -10.72 3.65 2.19
N LEU A 193 -11.02 3.24 0.96
CA LEU A 193 -11.54 1.91 0.70
C LEU A 193 -10.56 0.82 1.16
N CYS A 194 -9.30 0.89 0.71
CA CYS A 194 -8.28 -0.08 1.07
C CYS A 194 -8.01 -0.11 2.58
N SER A 195 -7.96 1.04 3.25
CA SER A 195 -7.70 1.10 4.70
C SER A 195 -8.82 0.48 5.53
N ARG A 196 -10.10 0.58 5.09
CA ARG A 196 -11.24 0.02 5.83
C ARG A 196 -11.10 -1.48 6.10
N PHE A 197 -10.66 -2.25 5.10
CA PHE A 197 -10.52 -3.70 5.24
C PHE A 197 -9.07 -4.18 5.38
N GLY A 198 -8.09 -3.47 4.81
CA GLY A 198 -6.68 -3.87 4.83
C GLY A 198 -5.94 -3.53 6.12
N PHE A 199 -6.37 -2.49 6.86
CA PHE A 199 -5.74 -2.11 8.13
C PHE A 199 -6.50 -2.65 9.33
N VAL A 200 -5.76 -3.20 10.30
CA VAL A 200 -6.28 -3.69 11.57
C VAL A 200 -5.51 -3.00 12.70
N SER A 201 -6.21 -2.13 13.43
CA SER A 201 -5.65 -1.43 14.60
C SER A 201 -4.97 -2.41 15.55
N GLU A 202 -3.77 -2.04 16.03
CA GLU A 202 -2.95 -2.77 17.02
C GLU A 202 -2.40 -4.13 16.57
N VAL A 203 -2.68 -4.54 15.33
CA VAL A 203 -2.21 -5.82 14.76
C VAL A 203 -1.37 -5.63 13.51
N SER A 204 -1.82 -4.76 12.60
CA SER A 204 -1.12 -4.51 11.33
C SER A 204 0.26 -3.93 11.58
N ILE A 205 1.29 -4.58 11.02
CA ILE A 205 2.65 -4.08 10.98
C ILE A 205 2.86 -3.47 9.59
N ALA A 206 2.76 -2.15 9.50
CA ALA A 206 2.92 -1.44 8.24
C ALA A 206 4.40 -1.30 7.89
N LYS A 207 4.75 -1.64 6.64
CA LYS A 207 6.02 -1.30 6.04
C LYS A 207 5.80 -0.19 5.02
N LEU A 208 6.63 0.85 5.07
CA LEU A 208 6.69 1.84 4.00
C LEU A 208 7.46 1.22 2.82
N ASP A 209 6.85 1.24 1.64
CA ASP A 209 7.48 0.82 0.40
C ASP A 209 7.22 1.85 -0.69
N ASP A 210 8.19 2.04 -1.57
CA ASP A 210 8.14 3.02 -2.65
C ASP A 210 7.84 2.30 -3.97
N ASP A 211 6.55 2.03 -4.20
CA ASP A 211 6.08 1.49 -5.46
C ASP A 211 6.16 2.55 -6.57
N LEU A 212 6.99 2.29 -7.58
CA LEU A 212 7.18 3.22 -8.69
C LEU A 212 6.27 2.83 -9.87
N LEU A 213 5.37 3.74 -10.25
CA LEU A 213 4.64 3.64 -11.52
C LEU A 213 5.57 3.93 -12.68
N ARG A 214 5.81 2.91 -13.52
CA ARG A 214 6.63 3.10 -14.72
C ARG A 214 5.80 3.70 -15.84
N LEU A 215 5.93 5.01 -16.03
CA LEU A 215 5.39 5.71 -17.19
C LEU A 215 6.42 5.69 -18.32
N ARG A 216 5.96 5.51 -19.56
CA ARG A 216 6.77 5.73 -20.77
C ARG A 216 5.89 6.45 -21.79
N SER A 217 6.22 7.69 -22.10
CA SER A 217 5.57 8.47 -23.16
C SER A 217 6.53 9.57 -23.63
N SER A 218 6.37 10.07 -24.85
CA SER A 218 7.19 11.18 -25.34
C SER A 218 7.14 12.39 -24.40
N ALA A 219 5.98 12.67 -23.80
CA ALA A 219 5.83 13.74 -22.81
C ALA A 219 6.62 13.48 -21.50
N VAL A 220 6.81 12.22 -21.10
CA VAL A 220 7.63 11.84 -19.94
C VAL A 220 9.12 11.84 -20.31
N ASP A 221 9.44 11.48 -21.56
CA ASP A 221 10.79 11.51 -22.12
C ASP A 221 11.31 12.96 -22.19
N ASP A 222 10.48 13.90 -22.65
CA ASP A 222 10.76 15.34 -22.73
C ASP A 222 11.01 15.97 -21.35
N LEU A 223 10.40 15.41 -20.30
CA LEU A 223 10.60 15.82 -18.91
C LEU A 223 11.86 15.20 -18.27
N GLY A 224 12.61 14.36 -18.99
CA GLY A 224 13.83 13.73 -18.49
C GLY A 224 13.57 12.66 -17.42
N LEU A 225 12.32 12.21 -17.26
CA LEU A 225 11.90 11.24 -16.25
C LEU A 225 12.14 9.79 -16.69
N ASN A 226 12.82 9.62 -17.82
CA ASN A 226 13.21 8.32 -18.31
C ASN A 226 14.33 7.72 -17.48
N ARG A 227 14.05 6.55 -16.91
CA ARG A 227 15.05 5.75 -16.22
C ARG A 227 16.16 5.34 -17.17
N THR A 228 17.34 5.95 -17.03
CA THR A 228 18.60 5.34 -17.45
C THR A 228 18.78 4.06 -16.65
N ARG A 229 18.73 2.91 -17.33
CA ARG A 229 19.11 1.64 -16.68
C ARG A 229 20.55 1.79 -16.19
N ASN A 230 20.80 1.41 -14.94
CA ASN A 230 22.17 1.19 -14.50
C ASN A 230 22.73 0.04 -15.37
N PRO A 231 23.75 0.27 -16.22
CA PRO A 231 24.22 -0.74 -17.19
C PRO A 231 24.82 -1.99 -16.52
N LYS A 232 24.97 -1.99 -15.18
CA LYS A 232 25.46 -3.12 -14.38
C LYS A 232 24.36 -4.02 -13.80
N LYS A 233 23.08 -3.82 -14.14
CA LYS A 233 21.96 -4.71 -13.76
C LYS A 233 21.20 -5.22 -14.98
#